data_AF-A0A3D0H195-F1
#
_entry.id   AF-A0A3D0H195-F1
#
_cell.length_a   1.000
_cell.length_b   1.000
_cell.length_c   1.000
_cell.angle_alpha   90.00
_cell.angle_beta   90.00
_cell.angle_gamma   90.00
#
_symmetry.space_group_name_H-M   'P 1'
#
loop_
_entity.id
_entity.type
_entity.pdbx_description
1 polymer ?
#
loop_
_entity_poly.entity_id
_entity_poly.type
_entity_poly.pdbx_seq_one_letter_code
_entity_poly.pdbx_strand_id
1 'polypeptide(L)'
;NQGIMAGRTPHLDKLAAEGMRFTDYYAEASCTAGRANFITGQLPIRTGLTTVGQAGATVGMPAAAPTIATALKSMGYATGQFGKNHLGDRNEYLPTVHGFDEFFGYLYHLDAMEDPCHRNYPQALRDKVGPRNMIHSWATDKDDPTEQPRWGKIGKQ
;
A
#
# COMPACT_ATOMS: atom_id res chain seq x y z
N ASN A 1 22.42 -15.53 19.37
CA ASN A 1 20.96 -15.43 19.16
C ASN A 1 20.44 -14.28 19.99
N GLN A 2 20.11 -13.15 19.36
CA GLN A 2 19.74 -11.88 20.01
C GLN A 2 18.29 -11.89 20.53
N GLY A 3 17.88 -13.00 21.17
CA GLY A 3 16.52 -13.18 21.72
C GLY A 3 15.42 -13.52 20.69
N ILE A 4 15.67 -13.44 19.39
CA ILE A 4 14.68 -13.78 18.35
C ILE A 4 14.78 -15.28 18.01
N MET A 5 13.72 -16.03 18.34
CA MET A 5 13.62 -17.47 18.09
C MET A 5 13.05 -17.82 16.69
N ALA A 6 12.94 -16.84 15.80
CA ALA A 6 12.26 -17.00 14.50
C ALA A 6 13.10 -17.69 13.41
N GLY A 7 14.43 -17.74 13.57
CA GLY A 7 15.34 -18.36 12.59
C GLY A 7 16.68 -17.64 12.49
N ARG A 8 17.55 -18.10 11.58
CA ARG A 8 18.79 -17.39 11.22
C ARG A 8 18.50 -16.40 10.10
N THR A 9 18.91 -15.14 10.27
CA THR A 9 18.65 -14.04 9.33
C THR A 9 19.95 -13.38 8.84
N PRO A 10 20.88 -14.12 8.23
CA PRO A 10 22.26 -13.66 8.01
C PRO A 10 22.37 -12.33 7.25
N HIS A 11 21.47 -12.06 6.30
CA HIS A 11 21.47 -10.81 5.54
C HIS A 11 20.95 -9.62 6.36
N LEU A 12 19.93 -9.81 7.21
CA LEU A 12 19.45 -8.77 8.12
C LEU A 12 20.44 -8.52 9.26
N ASP A 13 21.06 -9.59 9.77
CA ASP A 13 22.07 -9.52 10.82
C ASP A 13 23.29 -8.71 10.35
N LYS A 14 23.69 -8.89 9.08
CA LYS A 14 24.74 -8.07 8.46
C LYS A 14 24.37 -6.59 8.41
N LEU A 15 23.16 -6.25 7.94
CA LEU A 15 22.68 -4.85 7.92
C LEU A 15 22.67 -4.22 9.32
N ALA A 16 22.29 -4.99 10.35
CA ALA A 16 22.30 -4.51 11.72
C ALA A 16 23.71 -4.34 12.29
N ALA A 17 24.67 -5.19 11.89
CA ALA A 17 26.06 -5.11 12.34
C ALA A 17 26.85 -3.98 11.67
N GLU A 18 26.51 -3.64 10.42
CA GLU A 18 27.15 -2.57 9.64
C GLU A 18 26.44 -1.21 9.78
N GLY A 19 25.29 -1.17 10.48
CA GLY A 19 24.44 0.02 10.59
C GLY A 19 24.01 0.34 12.03
N MET A 20 22.89 1.04 12.15
CA MET A 20 22.27 1.34 13.44
C MET A 20 21.14 0.37 13.74
N ARG A 21 21.05 -0.06 15.00
CA ARG A 21 19.95 -0.86 15.51
C ARG A 21 19.19 -0.09 16.58
N PHE A 22 17.87 -0.06 16.44
CA PHE A 22 16.96 0.44 17.47
C PHE A 22 16.54 -0.71 18.39
N THR A 23 16.65 -0.52 19.71
CA THR A 23 16.09 -1.45 20.71
C THR A 23 14.62 -1.16 20.99
N ASP A 24 14.21 0.09 20.75
CA ASP A 24 12.88 0.61 21.02
C ASP A 24 12.40 1.34 19.76
N TYR A 25 11.46 0.74 19.04
CA TYR A 25 10.84 1.28 17.82
C TYR A 25 9.33 1.04 17.90
N TYR A 26 8.55 2.08 17.65
CA TYR A 26 7.09 2.05 17.76
C TYR A 26 6.44 2.33 16.40
N ALA A 27 5.33 1.65 16.15
CA ALA A 27 4.49 1.84 14.97
C ALA A 27 3.02 1.69 15.36
N GLU A 28 2.13 2.13 14.47
CA GLU A 28 0.69 1.95 14.65
C GLU A 28 0.30 0.46 14.64
N ALA A 29 -0.70 0.11 15.45
CA ALA A 29 -1.10 -1.28 15.72
C ALA A 29 -1.86 -1.99 14.57
N SER A 30 -2.00 -1.35 13.40
CA SER A 30 -2.72 -1.90 12.25
C SER A 30 -1.93 -1.70 10.96
N CYS A 31 -2.06 -2.63 10.00
CA CYS A 31 -1.34 -2.55 8.73
C CYS A 31 -1.70 -1.31 7.91
N THR A 32 -2.98 -0.96 7.77
CA THR A 32 -3.41 0.25 7.06
C THR A 32 -2.95 1.51 7.79
N ALA A 33 -3.14 1.56 9.12
CA ALA A 33 -2.72 2.68 9.95
C ALA A 33 -1.20 2.90 9.94
N GLY A 34 -0.42 1.83 10.13
CA GLY A 34 1.04 1.88 10.15
C GLY A 34 1.64 2.25 8.80
N ARG A 35 1.05 1.78 7.69
CA ARG A 35 1.47 2.19 6.35
C ARG A 35 1.10 3.63 6.05
N ALA A 36 -0.09 4.06 6.44
CA ALA A 36 -0.50 5.46 6.27
C ALA A 36 0.43 6.39 7.07
N ASN A 37 0.73 6.03 8.31
CA ASN A 37 1.66 6.77 9.15
C ASN A 37 3.08 6.80 8.56
N PHE A 38 3.60 5.65 8.14
CA PHE A 38 4.94 5.56 7.55
C PHE A 38 5.06 6.37 6.26
N ILE A 39 4.09 6.27 5.37
CA ILE A 39 4.13 6.93 4.05
C ILE A 39 3.91 8.44 4.18
N THR A 40 3.03 8.89 5.07
CA THR A 40 2.66 10.31 5.16
C THR A 40 3.39 11.08 6.25
N GLY A 41 4.00 10.39 7.21
CA GLY A 41 4.53 10.98 8.44
C GLY A 41 3.45 11.52 9.39
N GLN A 42 2.17 11.18 9.16
CA GLN A 42 1.04 11.73 9.90
C GLN A 42 0.34 10.68 10.77
N LEU A 43 -0.32 11.13 11.85
CA LEU A 43 -1.24 10.26 12.59
C LEU A 43 -2.37 9.79 11.65
N PRO A 44 -2.73 8.49 11.64
CA PRO A 44 -3.72 7.93 10.70
C PRO A 44 -5.09 8.60 10.75
N ILE A 45 -5.45 9.22 11.87
CA ILE A 45 -6.68 10.01 12.00
C ILE A 45 -6.75 11.20 11.01
N ARG A 46 -5.61 11.71 10.54
CA ARG A 46 -5.54 12.81 9.55
C ARG A 46 -5.90 12.35 8.14
N THR A 47 -5.66 11.09 7.81
CA THR A 47 -5.98 10.51 6.50
C THR A 47 -7.29 9.71 6.53
N GLY A 48 -7.80 9.37 7.71
CA GLY A 48 -8.96 8.48 7.89
C GLY A 48 -8.61 6.99 7.75
N LEU A 49 -7.34 6.65 7.50
CA LEU A 49 -6.84 5.28 7.33
C LEU A 49 -6.55 4.59 8.67
N THR A 50 -7.52 4.61 9.59
CA THR A 50 -7.39 4.05 10.95
C THR A 50 -7.77 2.57 11.04
N THR A 51 -8.58 2.08 10.11
CA THR A 51 -9.07 0.70 10.06
C THR A 51 -8.63 0.00 8.77
N VAL A 52 -8.79 -1.33 8.74
CA VAL A 52 -8.35 -2.16 7.61
C VAL A 52 -9.25 -1.91 6.40
N GLY A 53 -8.64 -1.40 5.32
CA GLY A 53 -9.33 -1.21 4.04
C GLY A 53 -9.72 -2.55 3.40
N GLN A 54 -10.92 -2.58 2.82
CA GLN A 54 -11.49 -3.73 2.12
C GLN A 54 -11.53 -3.51 0.60
N ALA A 55 -11.73 -4.58 -0.16
CA ALA A 55 -11.94 -4.48 -1.60
C ALA A 55 -13.21 -3.69 -1.93
N GLY A 56 -13.16 -2.74 -2.86
CA GLY A 56 -14.24 -1.82 -3.18
C GLY A 56 -14.34 -0.60 -2.27
N ALA A 57 -13.53 -0.49 -1.21
CA ALA A 57 -13.67 0.60 -0.26
C ALA A 57 -13.46 1.97 -0.92
N THR A 58 -14.35 2.92 -0.61
CA THR A 58 -14.28 4.33 -1.02
C THR A 58 -13.37 5.16 -0.11
N VAL A 59 -12.67 4.50 0.81
CA VAL A 59 -11.70 5.12 1.72
C VAL A 59 -10.31 4.69 1.27
N GLY A 60 -9.41 5.64 1.13
CA GLY A 60 -8.05 5.45 0.67
C GLY A 60 -7.21 6.70 0.92
N MET A 61 -5.97 6.71 0.42
CA MET A 61 -5.05 7.83 0.57
C MET A 61 -5.65 9.13 0.01
N PRO A 62 -5.86 10.17 0.82
CA PRO A 62 -6.38 11.44 0.31
C PRO A 62 -5.43 12.05 -0.73
N ALA A 63 -5.98 12.63 -1.81
CA ALA A 63 -5.18 13.24 -2.88
C ALA A 63 -4.23 14.36 -2.41
N ALA A 64 -4.59 15.05 -1.33
CA ALA A 64 -3.78 16.13 -0.76
C ALA A 64 -2.80 15.64 0.34
N ALA A 65 -2.79 14.35 0.67
CA ALA A 65 -1.90 13.83 1.70
C ALA A 65 -0.45 13.89 1.19
N PRO A 66 0.48 14.50 1.95
CA PRO A 66 1.88 14.42 1.60
C PRO A 66 2.34 12.98 1.75
N THR A 67 3.19 12.52 0.84
CA THR A 67 3.85 11.21 0.95
C THR A 67 5.37 11.39 0.92
N ILE A 68 6.10 10.46 1.53
CA ILE A 68 7.56 10.38 1.41
C ILE A 68 7.99 10.34 -0.06
N ALA A 69 7.19 9.71 -0.93
CA ALA A 69 7.44 9.67 -2.37
C ALA A 69 7.29 11.05 -3.02
N THR A 70 6.22 11.81 -2.72
CA THR A 70 6.09 13.20 -3.21
C THR A 70 7.23 14.09 -2.76
N ALA A 71 7.66 13.96 -1.50
CA ALA A 71 8.79 14.70 -0.95
C ALA A 71 10.10 14.36 -1.68
N LEU A 72 10.44 13.08 -1.79
CA LEU A 72 11.66 12.63 -2.47
C LEU A 72 11.65 12.94 -3.98
N LYS A 73 10.51 12.76 -4.65
CA LYS A 73 10.37 13.07 -6.07
C LYS A 73 10.58 14.55 -6.36
N SER A 74 10.14 15.45 -5.46
CA SER A 74 10.43 16.89 -5.57
C SER A 74 11.93 17.23 -5.51
N MET A 75 12.75 16.31 -4.99
CA MET A 75 14.20 16.43 -4.91
C MET A 75 14.92 15.67 -6.04
N GLY A 76 14.19 15.16 -7.04
CA GLY A 76 14.76 14.48 -8.20
C GLY A 76 15.02 12.98 -8.02
N TYR A 77 14.46 12.35 -6.99
CA TYR A 77 14.55 10.90 -6.82
C TYR A 77 13.59 10.17 -7.75
N ALA A 78 14.04 9.04 -8.30
CA ALA A 78 13.15 8.01 -8.82
C ALA A 78 12.49 7.27 -7.65
N THR A 79 11.17 7.06 -7.72
CA THR A 79 10.39 6.49 -6.62
C THR A 79 9.65 5.23 -7.06
N GLY A 80 9.65 4.19 -6.22
CA GLY A 80 8.94 2.95 -6.52
C GLY A 80 8.37 2.29 -5.26
N GLN A 81 7.22 1.63 -5.40
CA GLN A 81 6.62 0.84 -4.33
C GLN A 81 6.38 -0.60 -4.80
N PHE A 82 6.86 -1.56 -4.02
CA PHE A 82 6.81 -2.98 -4.38
C PHE A 82 6.16 -3.82 -3.27
N GLY A 83 5.22 -4.68 -3.65
CA GLY A 83 4.50 -5.57 -2.74
C GLY A 83 3.20 -4.97 -2.19
N LYS A 84 2.94 -5.16 -0.89
CA LYS A 84 1.65 -4.77 -0.29
C LYS A 84 1.51 -3.24 -0.21
N ASN A 85 0.42 -2.70 -0.74
CA ASN A 85 0.05 -1.28 -0.58
C ASN A 85 -0.87 -1.05 0.62
N HIS A 86 -2.12 -1.47 0.54
CA HIS A 86 -3.11 -1.35 1.63
C HIS A 86 -3.45 0.08 2.09
N LEU A 87 -3.38 1.03 1.15
CA LEU A 87 -3.69 2.45 1.33
C LEU A 87 -4.90 2.91 0.50
N GLY A 88 -5.75 1.97 0.08
CA GLY A 88 -6.91 2.23 -0.75
C GLY A 88 -6.96 1.28 -1.94
N ASP A 89 -8.17 1.06 -2.42
CA ASP A 89 -8.44 0.18 -3.55
C ASP A 89 -8.52 0.96 -4.86
N ARG A 90 -9.38 1.98 -4.90
CA ARG A 90 -9.72 2.74 -6.12
C ARG A 90 -8.51 3.36 -6.82
N ASN A 91 -8.67 3.63 -8.11
CA ASN A 91 -7.61 4.15 -8.98
C ASN A 91 -7.03 5.46 -8.45
N GLU A 92 -7.86 6.34 -7.87
CA GLU A 92 -7.41 7.58 -7.22
C GLU A 92 -6.52 7.37 -5.96
N TYR A 93 -6.39 6.14 -5.48
CA TYR A 93 -5.60 5.79 -4.28
C TYR A 93 -4.34 4.97 -4.60
N LEU A 94 -4.12 4.64 -5.87
CA LEU A 94 -2.94 3.86 -6.25
C LEU A 94 -1.65 4.66 -6.06
N PRO A 95 -0.54 4.03 -5.66
CA PRO A 95 0.70 4.74 -5.32
C PRO A 95 1.21 5.69 -6.42
N THR A 96 0.94 5.35 -7.68
CA THR A 96 1.35 6.11 -8.87
C THR A 96 0.69 7.48 -8.99
N VAL A 97 -0.48 7.69 -8.38
CA VAL A 97 -1.09 9.02 -8.23
C VAL A 97 -0.73 9.72 -6.91
N HIS A 98 0.15 9.12 -6.11
CA HIS A 98 0.61 9.60 -4.80
C HIS A 98 2.15 9.74 -4.71
N GLY A 99 2.80 10.00 -5.84
CA GLY A 99 4.22 10.38 -5.92
C GLY A 99 5.20 9.24 -6.21
N PHE A 100 4.74 7.99 -6.30
CA PHE A 100 5.57 6.87 -6.77
C PHE A 100 5.60 6.83 -8.31
N ASP A 101 6.77 6.64 -8.93
CA ASP A 101 6.88 6.50 -10.39
C ASP A 101 6.40 5.13 -10.87
N GLU A 102 6.63 4.09 -10.07
CA GLU A 102 6.23 2.71 -10.36
C GLU A 102 5.59 2.05 -9.15
N PHE A 103 4.53 1.28 -9.39
CA PHE A 103 3.96 0.38 -8.41
C PHE A 103 3.82 -1.03 -8.98
N PHE A 104 4.32 -2.02 -8.25
CA PHE A 104 4.07 -3.43 -8.55
C PHE A 104 3.70 -4.19 -7.28
N GLY A 105 2.45 -4.64 -7.19
CA GLY A 105 2.00 -5.43 -6.04
C GLY A 105 0.49 -5.50 -5.87
N TYR A 106 0.05 -5.84 -4.65
CA TYR A 106 -1.35 -6.05 -4.31
C TYR A 106 -1.83 -5.06 -3.25
N LEU A 107 -3.14 -4.80 -3.22
CA LEU A 107 -3.70 -3.69 -2.44
C LEU A 107 -4.22 -4.07 -1.06
N TYR A 108 -4.19 -5.35 -0.67
CA TYR A 108 -4.94 -5.82 0.49
C TYR A 108 -4.12 -6.65 1.47
N HIS A 109 -4.78 -7.06 2.56
CA HIS A 109 -4.30 -8.16 3.38
C HIS A 109 -4.27 -9.48 2.59
N LEU A 110 -3.42 -10.42 3.00
CA LEU A 110 -3.28 -11.71 2.34
C LEU A 110 -4.62 -12.48 2.36
N ASP A 111 -5.31 -12.46 3.49
CA ASP A 111 -6.63 -13.08 3.69
C ASP A 111 -7.64 -12.61 2.64
N ALA A 112 -7.66 -11.31 2.31
CA ALA A 112 -8.56 -10.79 1.28
C ALA A 112 -8.26 -11.40 -0.11
N MET A 113 -7.00 -11.72 -0.41
CA MET A 113 -6.59 -12.41 -1.64
C MET A 113 -6.91 -13.91 -1.60
N GLU A 114 -6.99 -14.50 -0.41
CA GLU A 114 -7.34 -15.90 -0.18
C GLU A 114 -8.86 -16.13 -0.16
N ASP A 115 -9.67 -15.15 0.28
CA ASP A 115 -11.13 -15.27 0.41
C ASP A 115 -11.79 -15.89 -0.83
N PRO A 116 -11.48 -15.48 -2.08
CA PRO A 116 -12.09 -16.06 -3.27
C PRO A 116 -11.73 -17.54 -3.53
N CYS A 117 -10.78 -18.10 -2.80
CA CYS A 117 -10.36 -19.50 -2.87
C CYS A 117 -11.10 -20.38 -1.83
N HIS A 118 -11.83 -19.78 -0.89
CA HIS A 118 -12.55 -20.52 0.14
C HIS A 118 -13.78 -21.21 -0.45
N ARG A 119 -14.05 -22.44 0.00
CA ARG A 119 -15.17 -23.26 -0.50
C ARG A 119 -16.53 -22.58 -0.40
N ASN A 120 -16.72 -21.74 0.62
CA ASN A 120 -17.99 -21.06 0.90
C ASN A 120 -18.04 -19.63 0.34
N TYR A 121 -17.02 -19.20 -0.39
CA TYR A 121 -17.01 -17.87 -0.99
C TYR A 121 -18.09 -17.78 -2.08
N PRO A 122 -18.93 -16.73 -2.08
CA PRO A 122 -19.96 -16.56 -3.10
C PRO A 122 -19.31 -16.16 -4.43
N GLN A 123 -18.91 -17.14 -5.25
CA GLN A 123 -18.14 -16.92 -6.46
C GLN A 123 -18.81 -15.95 -7.46
N ALA A 124 -20.14 -15.94 -7.53
CA ALA A 124 -20.91 -15.02 -8.35
C ALA A 124 -20.78 -13.53 -7.93
N LEU A 125 -20.26 -13.26 -6.72
CA LEU A 125 -20.02 -11.91 -6.21
C LEU A 125 -18.55 -11.48 -6.34
N ARG A 126 -17.64 -12.34 -6.82
CA ARG A 126 -16.21 -12.04 -6.88
C ARG A 126 -15.90 -10.71 -7.58
N ASP A 127 -16.54 -10.44 -8.72
CA ASP A 127 -16.29 -9.20 -9.46
C ASP A 127 -16.87 -7.96 -8.78
N LYS A 128 -17.84 -8.15 -7.88
CA LYS A 128 -18.53 -7.08 -7.14
C LYS A 128 -17.86 -6.75 -5.80
N VAL A 129 -17.39 -7.77 -5.07
CA VAL A 129 -16.89 -7.61 -3.69
C VAL A 129 -15.50 -8.21 -3.45
N GLY A 130 -14.98 -9.00 -4.38
CA GLY A 130 -13.67 -9.63 -4.26
C GLY A 130 -12.50 -8.67 -4.50
N PRO A 131 -11.28 -9.05 -4.08
CA PRO A 131 -10.07 -8.25 -4.29
C PRO A 131 -9.74 -8.12 -5.78
N ARG A 132 -9.01 -7.05 -6.13
CA ARG A 132 -8.21 -7.03 -7.37
C ARG A 132 -7.03 -7.99 -7.29
N ASN A 133 -6.55 -8.40 -8.47
CA ASN A 133 -5.27 -9.10 -8.58
C ASN A 133 -4.09 -8.12 -8.42
N MET A 134 -2.87 -8.62 -8.55
CA MET A 134 -1.64 -7.83 -8.67
C MET A 134 -1.81 -6.72 -9.72
N ILE A 135 -1.33 -5.53 -9.39
CA ILE A 135 -1.31 -4.36 -10.24
C ILE A 135 0.14 -4.01 -10.54
N HIS A 136 0.39 -3.68 -11.80
CA HIS A 136 1.59 -3.01 -12.26
C HIS A 136 1.16 -1.70 -12.91
N SER A 137 1.56 -0.57 -12.35
CA SER A 137 1.25 0.76 -12.88
C SER A 137 2.47 1.67 -12.87
N TRP A 138 2.44 2.68 -13.74
CA TRP A 138 3.48 3.71 -13.82
C TRP A 138 2.83 5.09 -13.78
N ALA A 139 3.39 6.03 -13.02
CA ALA A 139 2.91 7.40 -13.06
C ALA A 139 3.08 7.99 -14.48
N THR A 140 2.09 8.76 -14.92
CA THR A 140 2.14 9.43 -16.22
C THR A 140 1.73 10.90 -16.10
N ASP A 141 2.21 11.74 -17.03
CA ASP A 141 1.76 13.13 -17.11
C ASP A 141 0.43 13.29 -17.85
N LYS A 142 -0.02 12.22 -18.52
CA LYS A 142 -1.25 12.20 -19.32
C LYS A 142 -2.40 11.67 -18.48
N ASP A 143 -3.45 12.47 -18.36
CA ASP A 143 -4.67 12.06 -17.70
C ASP A 143 -5.47 11.10 -18.61
N ASP A 144 -5.71 9.86 -18.16
CA ASP A 144 -6.61 8.91 -18.79
C ASP A 144 -8.05 9.10 -18.24
N PRO A 145 -9.02 9.53 -19.07
CA PRO A 145 -10.39 9.77 -18.66
C PRO A 145 -11.22 8.49 -18.50
N THR A 146 -10.68 7.31 -18.82
CA THR A 146 -11.42 6.04 -18.75
C THR A 146 -11.89 5.77 -17.33
N GLU A 147 -13.20 5.60 -17.17
CA GLU A 147 -13.82 5.23 -15.90
C GLU A 147 -14.06 3.72 -15.81
N GLN A 148 -13.50 3.11 -14.78
CA GLN A 148 -13.77 1.72 -14.45
C GLN A 148 -14.95 1.67 -13.47
N PRO A 149 -16.02 0.89 -13.75
CA PRO A 149 -17.26 0.93 -12.96
C PRO A 149 -17.10 0.75 -11.45
N ARG A 150 -16.10 -0.03 -11.01
CA ARG A 150 -15.84 -0.31 -9.59
C ARG A 150 -14.72 0.56 -9.01
N TRP A 151 -13.80 0.98 -9.86
CA TRP A 151 -12.48 1.47 -9.48
C TRP A 151 -12.27 2.96 -9.74
N GLY A 152 -13.23 3.60 -10.40
CA GLY A 152 -13.14 5.01 -10.74
C GLY A 152 -12.25 5.26 -11.95
N LYS A 153 -11.98 6.53 -12.19
CA LYS A 153 -11.17 7.01 -13.30
C LYS A 153 -9.71 6.54 -13.17
N ILE A 154 -9.10 6.09 -14.26
CA ILE A 154 -7.67 5.68 -14.27
C ILE A 154 -6.76 6.84 -13.87
N GLY A 155 -6.90 8.00 -14.51
CA GLY A 155 -6.14 9.21 -14.15
C GLY A 155 -4.71 9.18 -14.66
N LYS A 156 -3.76 9.67 -13.85
CA LYS A 156 -2.36 9.90 -14.22
C LYS A 156 -1.46 8.70 -13.93
N GLN A 157 -1.84 7.51 -14.42
CA GLN A 157 -1.14 6.25 -14.17
C GLN A 157 -1.41 5.18 -15.21
#